data_AF-A0A1I0P013-F1
#
_entry.id   AF-A0A1I0P013-F1
#
_cell.length_a   1.000
_cell.length_b   1.000
_cell.length_c   1.000
_cell.angle_alpha   90.00
_cell.angle_beta   90.00
_cell.angle_gamma   90.00
#
_symmetry.space_group_name_H-M   'P 1'
#
loop_
_entity.id
_entity.type
_entity.pdbx_description
1 polymer ?
#
loop_
_entity_poly.entity_id
_entity_poly.type
_entity_poly.pdbx_seq_one_letter_code
_entity_poly.pdbx_strand_id
1 'polypeptide(L)'
;MRKPPIHKSFFNAFRGVFLMIKHERNFQIELLAFFVNLFLIFYLKLSAIDTILILIASFGVLSAEIFNTAIEKICDIIQPEFDKRIGFIKDISAGAVLLMTAASVVVGVLVYWKYVFN
;
A
#
# COMPACT_ATOMS: atom_id res chain seq x y z
N MET A 1 0.11 -0.48 -29.51
CA MET A 1 -0.85 0.42 -28.82
C MET A 1 -0.30 1.85 -28.86
N ARG A 2 -1.07 2.84 -29.34
CA ARG A 2 -0.65 4.26 -29.31
C ARG A 2 -0.59 4.73 -27.85
N LYS A 3 0.54 5.30 -27.41
CA LYS A 3 0.67 5.83 -26.05
C LYS A 3 -0.33 6.98 -25.87
N PRO A 4 -1.20 6.95 -24.84
CA PRO A 4 -2.09 8.06 -24.58
C PRO A 4 -1.26 9.31 -24.22
N PRO A 5 -1.77 10.52 -24.50
CA PRO A 5 -1.14 11.75 -24.06
C PRO A 5 -0.96 11.78 -22.53
N ILE A 6 0.07 12.48 -22.05
CA ILE A 6 0.53 12.44 -20.64
C ILE A 6 -0.61 12.68 -19.64
N HIS A 7 -1.48 13.65 -19.90
CA HIS A 7 -2.64 13.94 -19.04
C HIS A 7 -3.60 12.75 -18.88
N LYS A 8 -3.84 11.96 -19.95
CA LYS A 8 -4.65 10.74 -19.89
C LYS A 8 -3.95 9.64 -19.11
N SER A 9 -2.62 9.56 -19.17
CA SER A 9 -1.84 8.59 -18.39
C SER A 9 -1.97 8.86 -16.88
N PHE A 10 -1.84 10.12 -16.46
CA PHE A 10 -2.05 10.50 -15.05
C PHE A 10 -3.49 10.24 -14.62
N PHE A 11 -4.48 10.64 -15.41
CA PHE A 11 -5.89 10.38 -15.10
C PHE A 11 -6.18 8.87 -14.93
N ASN A 12 -5.59 8.02 -15.79
CA ASN A 12 -5.72 6.58 -15.66
C ASN A 12 -5.09 6.04 -14.37
N ALA A 13 -3.93 6.56 -13.96
CA ALA A 13 -3.29 6.18 -12.71
C ALA A 13 -4.13 6.58 -11.49
N PHE A 14 -4.65 7.82 -11.46
CA PHE A 14 -5.56 8.28 -10.41
C PHE A 14 -6.84 7.43 -10.36
N ARG A 15 -7.40 7.07 -11.52
CA ARG A 15 -8.53 6.16 -11.58
C ARG A 15 -8.21 4.80 -10.96
N GLY A 16 -7.00 4.27 -11.17
CA GLY A 16 -6.54 3.03 -10.54
C GLY A 16 -6.57 3.11 -9.02
N VAL A 17 -5.99 4.16 -8.44
CA VAL A 17 -6.02 4.38 -6.98
C VAL A 17 -7.45 4.53 -6.48
N PHE A 18 -8.30 5.27 -7.18
CA PHE A 18 -9.71 5.43 -6.79
C PHE A 18 -10.48 4.12 -6.79
N LEU A 19 -10.21 3.21 -7.73
CA LEU A 19 -10.82 1.88 -7.74
C LEU A 19 -10.42 1.06 -6.51
N MET A 20 -9.15 1.12 -6.09
CA MET A 20 -8.68 0.46 -4.87
C MET A 20 -9.40 0.99 -3.64
N ILE A 21 -9.51 2.32 -3.51
CA ILE A 21 -10.27 2.96 -2.42
C ILE A 21 -11.72 2.49 -2.38
N LYS A 22 -12.35 2.29 -3.54
CA LYS A 22 -13.76 1.92 -3.61
C LYS A 22 -14.02 0.43 -3.35
N HIS A 23 -13.13 -0.44 -3.81
CA HIS A 23 -13.41 -1.88 -3.91
C HIS A 23 -12.62 -2.75 -2.93
N GLU A 24 -11.46 -2.32 -2.46
CA GLU A 24 -10.56 -3.17 -1.67
C GLU A 24 -10.52 -2.71 -0.21
N ARG A 25 -11.09 -3.53 0.69
CA ARG A 25 -11.22 -3.21 2.11
C ARG A 25 -9.87 -3.08 2.81
N ASN A 26 -8.91 -3.94 2.49
CA ASN A 26 -7.56 -3.89 3.06
C ASN A 26 -6.89 -2.56 2.71
N PHE A 27 -6.93 -2.17 1.44
CA PHE A 27 -6.43 -0.87 0.99
C PHE A 27 -7.09 0.31 1.72
N GLN A 28 -8.39 0.26 1.99
CA GLN A 28 -9.08 1.30 2.79
C GLN A 28 -8.53 1.41 4.22
N ILE A 29 -8.25 0.27 4.87
CA ILE A 29 -7.70 0.23 6.23
C ILE A 29 -6.27 0.78 6.24
N GLU A 30 -5.43 0.36 5.29
CA GLU A 30 -4.07 0.87 5.14
C GLU A 30 -4.04 2.36 4.83
N LEU A 31 -4.98 2.84 4.01
CA LEU A 31 -5.12 4.25 3.69
C LEU A 31 -5.55 5.07 4.91
N LEU A 32 -6.45 4.54 5.74
CA LEU A 32 -6.80 5.16 7.01
C LEU A 32 -5.58 5.24 7.94
N ALA A 33 -4.81 4.15 8.05
CA ALA A 33 -3.56 4.15 8.82
C ALA A 33 -2.54 5.17 8.30
N PHE A 34 -2.45 5.35 6.98
CA PHE A 34 -1.64 6.41 6.37
C PHE A 34 -2.10 7.80 6.80
N PHE A 35 -3.41 8.10 6.81
CA PHE A 35 -3.91 9.39 7.31
C PHE A 35 -3.63 9.60 8.79
N VAL A 36 -3.68 8.54 9.61
CA VAL A 36 -3.26 8.60 11.02
C VAL A 36 -1.77 8.94 11.12
N ASN A 37 -0.91 8.31 10.31
CA ASN A 37 0.51 8.61 10.28
C ASN A 37 0.79 10.08 9.87
N LEU A 38 0.05 10.61 8.88
CA LEU A 38 0.13 12.02 8.51
C LEU A 38 -0.24 12.94 9.68
N PHE A 39 -1.34 12.64 10.38
CA PHE A 39 -1.73 13.40 11.56
C PHE A 39 -0.63 13.38 12.64
N LEU A 40 -0.06 12.20 12.93
CA LEU A 40 1.03 12.05 13.91
C LEU A 40 2.30 12.80 13.51
N ILE A 41 2.66 12.81 12.23
CA ILE A 41 3.81 13.59 11.70
C ILE A 41 3.67 15.07 12.09
N PHE A 42 2.50 15.66 11.86
CA PHE A 42 2.24 17.07 12.19
C PHE A 42 2.12 17.30 13.69
N TYR A 43 1.42 16.42 14.42
CA TYR A 43 1.16 16.56 15.84
C TYR A 43 2.43 16.46 16.69
N LEU A 44 3.28 15.45 16.41
CA LEU A 44 4.54 15.22 17.12
C LEU A 44 5.72 16.03 16.56
N LYS A 45 5.48 16.81 15.49
CA LYS A 45 6.49 17.66 14.83
C LYS A 45 7.75 16.87 14.46
N LEU A 46 7.54 15.77 13.73
CA LEU A 46 8.62 14.88 13.30
C LEU A 46 9.69 15.64 12.49
N SER A 47 10.94 15.23 12.67
CA SER A 47 12.06 15.67 11.82
C SER A 47 11.81 15.31 10.36
N ALA A 48 12.50 16.00 9.45
CA ALA A 48 12.39 15.71 8.01
C ALA A 48 12.75 14.26 7.68
N ILE A 49 13.79 13.71 8.31
CA ILE A 49 14.25 12.33 8.07
C ILE A 49 13.20 11.33 8.57
N ASP A 50 12.69 11.51 9.79
CA ASP A 50 11.69 10.62 10.37
C ASP A 50 10.37 10.66 9.59
N THR A 51 9.98 11.85 9.10
CA THR A 51 8.83 12.02 8.22
C THR A 51 9.00 11.23 6.92
N ILE A 52 10.17 11.33 6.27
CA ILE A 52 10.45 10.59 5.03
C ILE A 52 10.36 9.08 5.27
N LEU A 53 10.89 8.58 6.38
CA LEU A 53 10.83 7.15 6.72
C LEU A 53 9.39 6.65 6.85
N ILE A 54 8.54 7.38 7.59
CA ILE A 54 7.12 7.02 7.77
C ILE A 54 6.36 7.08 6.43
N LEU A 55 6.60 8.12 5.62
CA LEU A 55 5.95 8.26 4.33
C LEU A 55 6.34 7.13 3.37
N ILE A 56 7.63 6.83 3.24
CA ILE A 56 8.11 5.73 2.38
C ILE A 56 7.53 4.40 2.85
N ALA A 57 7.54 4.12 4.15
CA ALA A 57 6.97 2.90 4.69
C ALA A 57 5.46 2.79 4.38
N SER A 58 4.70 3.86 4.59
CA SER A 58 3.26 3.88 4.34
C SER A 58 2.91 3.75 2.86
N PHE A 59 3.59 4.50 1.98
CA PHE A 59 3.41 4.37 0.53
C PHE A 59 3.88 3.00 0.02
N GLY A 60 4.89 2.40 0.65
CA GLY A 60 5.34 1.04 0.36
C GLY A 60 4.25 0.00 0.62
N VAL A 61 3.56 0.08 1.76
CA VAL A 61 2.41 -0.79 2.08
C VAL A 61 1.29 -0.62 1.06
N LEU A 62 0.85 0.62 0.82
CA LEU A 62 -0.21 0.91 -0.16
C LEU A 62 0.14 0.41 -1.57
N SER A 63 1.40 0.56 -1.99
CA SER A 63 1.85 0.09 -3.30
C SER A 63 1.86 -1.44 -3.37
N ALA A 64 2.30 -2.11 -2.31
CA ALA A 64 2.28 -3.57 -2.22
C ALA A 64 0.86 -4.11 -2.32
N GLU A 65 -0.11 -3.49 -1.64
CA GLU A 65 -1.51 -3.91 -1.70
C GLU A 65 -2.12 -3.70 -3.10
N ILE A 66 -1.79 -2.59 -3.78
CA ILE A 66 -2.19 -2.38 -5.19
C ILE A 66 -1.65 -3.50 -6.09
N PHE A 67 -0.38 -3.89 -5.92
CA PHE A 67 0.20 -4.99 -6.68
C PHE A 67 -0.45 -6.32 -6.33
N ASN A 68 -0.77 -6.55 -5.04
CA ASN A 68 -1.45 -7.75 -4.61
C ASN A 68 -2.81 -7.91 -5.28
N THR A 69 -3.66 -6.88 -5.19
CA THR A 69 -4.96 -6.89 -5.86
C THR A 69 -4.81 -7.06 -7.38
N ALA A 70 -3.84 -6.40 -8.01
CA ALA A 70 -3.62 -6.56 -9.45
C ALA A 70 -3.29 -8.02 -9.82
N ILE A 71 -2.42 -8.68 -9.05
CA ILE A 71 -2.06 -10.09 -9.26
C ILE A 71 -3.28 -11.00 -9.02
N GLU A 72 -4.05 -10.75 -7.95
CA GLU A 72 -5.28 -11.50 -7.66
C GLU A 72 -6.28 -11.41 -8.80
N LYS A 73 -6.60 -10.20 -9.30
CA LYS A 73 -7.55 -10.03 -10.42
C LYS A 73 -7.05 -10.69 -11.70
N ILE A 74 -5.75 -10.63 -11.99
CA ILE A 74 -5.16 -11.33 -13.15
C ILE A 74 -5.35 -12.84 -13.00
N CYS A 75 -5.08 -13.38 -11.81
CA CYS A 75 -5.27 -14.79 -11.52
C CYS A 75 -6.73 -15.24 -11.68
N ASP A 76 -7.68 -14.43 -11.17
CA ASP A 76 -9.12 -14.69 -11.31
C ASP A 76 -9.59 -14.71 -12.76
N ILE A 77 -8.98 -13.87 -13.62
CA ILE A 77 -9.28 -13.84 -15.06
C ILE A 77 -8.71 -15.06 -15.77
N ILE A 78 -7.50 -15.50 -15.41
CA ILE A 78 -6.81 -16.62 -16.08
C ILE A 78 -7.41 -17.96 -15.68
N GLN A 79 -7.79 -18.14 -14.41
CA GLN A 79 -8.30 -19.38 -13.87
C GLN A 79 -9.37 -19.10 -12.82
N PRO A 80 -10.66 -19.02 -13.24
CA PRO A 80 -11.77 -18.69 -12.33
C PRO A 80 -12.10 -19.80 -11.33
N GLU A 81 -11.80 -21.06 -11.68
CA GLU A 81 -12.01 -22.22 -10.82
C GLU A 81 -10.83 -22.41 -9.86
N PHE A 82 -11.07 -23.12 -8.75
CA PHE A 82 -10.02 -23.38 -7.77
C PHE A 82 -8.85 -24.19 -8.38
N ASP A 83 -7.64 -23.61 -8.35
CA ASP A 83 -6.39 -24.28 -8.74
C ASP A 83 -5.32 -24.02 -7.67
N LYS A 84 -4.68 -25.10 -7.19
CA LYS A 84 -3.66 -25.01 -6.13
C LYS A 84 -2.47 -24.12 -6.51
N ARG A 85 -2.12 -24.04 -7.80
CA ARG A 85 -1.00 -23.21 -8.28
C ARG A 85 -1.36 -21.72 -8.23
N ILE A 86 -2.61 -21.38 -8.54
CA ILE A 86 -3.12 -20.01 -8.42
C ILE A 86 -3.22 -19.61 -6.95
N GLY A 87 -3.68 -20.53 -6.09
CA GLY A 87 -3.66 -20.34 -4.64
C GLY A 87 -2.26 -19.96 -4.14
N PHE A 88 -1.24 -20.73 -4.52
CA PHE A 88 0.15 -20.44 -4.17
C PHE A 88 0.62 -19.05 -4.64
N ILE A 89 0.28 -18.63 -5.86
CA ILE A 89 0.65 -17.29 -6.36
C ILE A 89 -0.01 -16.18 -5.54
N LYS A 90 -1.31 -16.33 -5.22
CA LYS A 90 -2.05 -15.39 -4.37
C LYS A 90 -1.46 -15.34 -2.96
N ASP A 91 -1.11 -16.48 -2.39
CA ASP A 91 -0.49 -16.57 -1.05
C ASP A 91 0.85 -15.84 -0.99
N ILE A 92 1.72 -16.00 -2.01
CA ILE A 92 3.00 -15.28 -2.07
C ILE A 92 2.78 -13.77 -2.21
N SER A 93 1.81 -13.38 -3.05
CA SER A 93 1.47 -11.98 -3.28
C SER A 93 0.96 -11.31 -2.00
N ALA A 94 0.05 -11.95 -1.27
CA ALA A 94 -0.40 -11.50 0.04
C ALA A 94 0.74 -11.49 1.07
N GLY A 95 1.67 -12.46 0.98
CA GLY A 95 2.88 -12.48 1.78
C GLY A 95 3.77 -11.23 1.61
N ALA A 96 3.83 -10.66 0.41
CA ALA A 96 4.56 -9.40 0.17
C ALA A 96 3.93 -8.21 0.92
N VAL A 97 2.59 -8.12 0.94
CA VAL A 97 1.86 -7.10 1.71
C VAL A 97 2.13 -7.26 3.20
N LEU A 98 2.10 -8.50 3.71
CA LEU A 98 2.40 -8.81 5.10
C LEU A 98 3.80 -8.34 5.50
N LEU A 99 4.82 -8.64 4.68
CA LEU A 99 6.20 -8.23 4.96
C LEU A 99 6.36 -6.70 4.95
N MET A 100 5.74 -6.01 3.99
CA MET A 100 5.77 -4.54 3.94
C MET A 100 5.05 -3.91 5.12
N THR A 101 3.92 -4.50 5.54
CA THR A 101 3.17 -4.05 6.72
C THR A 101 3.99 -4.24 7.99
N ALA A 102 4.63 -5.40 8.16
CA ALA A 102 5.50 -5.66 9.30
C ALA A 102 6.69 -4.67 9.35
N ALA A 103 7.34 -4.42 8.21
CA ALA A 103 8.41 -3.43 8.11
C ALA A 103 7.92 -2.02 8.48
N SER A 104 6.74 -1.63 7.98
CA SER A 104 6.12 -0.33 8.30
C SER A 104 5.82 -0.17 9.78
N VAL A 105 5.31 -1.22 10.44
CA VAL A 105 5.09 -1.22 11.90
C VAL A 105 6.41 -1.04 12.65
N VAL A 106 7.46 -1.76 12.28
CA VAL A 106 8.78 -1.63 12.93
C VAL A 106 9.33 -0.21 12.76
N VAL A 107 9.26 0.36 11.55
CA VAL A 107 9.67 1.76 11.30
C VAL A 107 8.85 2.72 12.14
N GLY A 108 7.52 2.55 12.18
CA GLY A 108 6.61 3.35 12.98
C GLY A 108 6.98 3.34 14.47
N VAL A 109 7.20 2.16 15.05
CA VAL A 109 7.62 2.02 16.46
C VAL A 109 8.95 2.73 16.70
N LEU A 110 9.98 2.46 15.89
CA LEU A 110 11.31 3.05 16.09
C LEU A 110 11.32 4.57 15.95
N VAL A 111 10.51 5.12 15.04
CA VAL A 111 10.40 6.57 14.84
C VAL A 111 9.59 7.19 15.97
N TYR A 112 8.34 6.75 16.18
CA TYR A 112 7.44 7.41 17.14
C TYR A 112 7.89 7.25 18.59
N TRP A 113 8.60 6.17 18.93
CA TRP A 113 9.18 5.99 20.26
C TRP A 113 10.04 7.19 20.69
N LYS A 114 10.83 7.76 19.77
CA LYS A 114 11.71 8.90 20.02
C LYS A 114 10.97 10.19 20.37
N TYR A 115 9.71 10.31 19.98
CA TYR A 115 8.90 11.53 20.17
C TYR A 115 7.91 11.41 21.34
N VAL A 116 7.60 10.18 21.74
CA VAL A 116 6.66 9.91 22.84
C VAL A 116 7.39 9.76 24.18
N PHE A 117 8.60 9.20 24.18
CA PHE A 117 9.33 8.84 25.41
C PHE A 117 10.64 9.61 25.63
N ASN A 118 10.94 10.58 24.77
CA ASN A 118 12.14 11.41 24.81
C ASN A 118 11.71 12.88 24.75
#